data_AF-A0A848T1B6-F1
#
_entry.id   AF-A0A848T1B6-F1
#
_cell.length_a   1.000
_cell.length_b   1.000
_cell.length_c   1.000
_cell.angle_alpha   90.00
_cell.angle_beta   90.00
_cell.angle_gamma   90.00
#
_symmetry.space_group_name_H-M   'P 1'
#
loop_
_entity.id
_entity.type
_entity.pdbx_description
1 polymer ?
#
loop_
_entity_poly.entity_id
_entity_poly.type
_entity_poly.pdbx_seq_one_letter_code
_entity_poly.pdbx_strand_id
1 'polypeptide(L)'
;MQMLLIALISATVATQAAAAGICVQNASATGYVFVAHADDGTREVADLASGETLCSAGDAQGTVAVFASRDDLEGCSRRIPANTTERLIRFPHVDLCTWERMR
;
A
#
# COMPACT_ATOMS: atom_id res chain seq x y z
N MET A 1 -8.15 32.51 37.97
CA MET A 1 -6.93 31.67 37.91
C MET A 1 -7.32 30.39 37.16
N GLN A 2 -7.16 30.37 35.83
CA GLN A 2 -7.52 29.23 34.97
C GLN A 2 -6.22 28.56 34.53
N MET A 3 -6.07 27.29 34.88
CA MET A 3 -4.88 26.48 34.63
C MET A 3 -5.09 25.73 33.32
N LEU A 4 -4.35 26.10 32.28
CA LEU A 4 -4.41 25.46 30.97
C LEU A 4 -3.56 24.18 31.01
N LEU A 5 -4.18 23.01 30.93
CA LEU A 5 -3.47 21.74 30.76
C LEU A 5 -3.05 21.57 29.29
N ILE A 6 -1.75 21.55 29.05
CA ILE A 6 -1.16 21.21 27.75
C ILE A 6 -0.98 19.69 27.71
N ALA A 7 -1.80 19.00 26.91
CA ALA A 7 -1.62 17.58 26.64
C ALA A 7 -0.46 17.39 25.65
N LEU A 8 0.65 16.81 26.12
CA LEU A 8 1.77 16.38 25.28
C LEU A 8 1.34 15.15 24.48
N ILE A 9 0.99 15.34 23.21
CA ILE A 9 0.75 14.24 22.27
C ILE A 9 2.13 13.74 21.81
N SER A 10 2.59 12.65 22.40
CA SER A 10 3.78 11.93 21.94
C SER A 10 3.47 11.28 20.58
N ALA A 11 3.94 11.89 19.51
CA ALA A 11 3.89 11.29 18.17
C ALA A 11 4.89 10.13 18.11
N THR A 12 4.38 8.89 18.14
CA THR A 12 5.16 7.70 17.81
C THR A 12 5.47 7.73 16.31
N VAL A 13 6.71 8.04 15.96
CA VAL A 13 7.21 7.90 14.58
C VAL A 13 7.43 6.40 14.35
N ALA A 14 6.53 5.76 13.60
CA ALA A 14 6.77 4.42 13.11
C ALA A 14 7.89 4.48 12.07
N THR A 15 9.07 4.00 12.43
CA THR A 15 10.19 3.82 11.50
C THR A 15 9.80 2.69 10.54
N GLN A 16 9.31 3.04 9.35
CA GLN A 16 9.07 2.08 8.28
C GLN A 16 10.41 1.43 7.94
N ALA A 17 10.57 0.13 8.26
CA ALA A 17 11.71 -0.64 7.82
C ALA A 17 11.85 -0.49 6.30
N ALA A 18 13.08 -0.31 5.81
CA ALA A 18 13.34 -0.24 4.38
C ALA A 18 12.70 -1.47 3.72
N ALA A 19 11.76 -1.21 2.82
CA ALA A 19 11.03 -2.22 2.09
C ALA A 19 12.01 -3.15 1.37
N ALA A 20 12.17 -4.36 1.89
CA ALA A 20 12.80 -5.45 1.15
C ALA A 20 11.69 -6.10 0.32
N GLY A 21 11.57 -5.73 -0.96
CA GLY A 21 10.66 -6.39 -1.90
C GLY A 21 9.87 -5.42 -2.77
N ILE A 22 8.68 -5.81 -3.19
CA ILE A 22 7.72 -4.92 -3.86
C ILE A 22 6.73 -4.37 -2.85
N CYS A 23 6.41 -3.08 -2.96
CA CYS A 23 5.41 -2.46 -2.09
C CYS A 23 4.32 -1.76 -2.87
N VAL A 24 3.16 -1.67 -2.23
CA VAL A 24 2.04 -0.85 -2.68
C VAL A 24 1.49 -0.05 -1.53
N GLN A 25 1.21 1.22 -1.77
CA GLN A 25 0.55 2.10 -0.82
C GLN A 25 -0.80 2.54 -1.35
N ASN A 26 -1.80 2.57 -0.47
CA ASN A 26 -3.06 3.20 -0.77
C ASN A 26 -2.96 4.72 -0.59
N ALA A 27 -2.69 5.46 -1.66
CA ALA A 27 -2.67 6.92 -1.61
C ALA A 27 -4.05 7.55 -1.92
N SER A 28 -5.08 6.72 -2.09
CA SER A 28 -6.46 7.18 -2.27
C SER A 28 -7.14 7.42 -0.92
N ALA A 29 -8.32 8.04 -0.94
CA ALA A 29 -9.10 8.28 0.28
C ALA A 29 -9.91 7.04 0.75
N THR A 30 -10.11 6.05 -0.12
CA THR A 30 -10.97 4.90 0.13
C THR A 30 -10.14 3.67 0.47
N GLY A 31 -10.58 2.87 1.45
CA GLY A 31 -9.94 1.59 1.76
C GLY A 31 -10.24 0.52 0.71
N TYR A 32 -9.24 -0.28 0.37
CA TYR A 32 -9.35 -1.35 -0.64
C TYR A 32 -8.54 -2.58 -0.24
N VAL A 33 -8.76 -3.70 -0.94
CA VAL A 33 -7.94 -4.91 -0.79
C VAL A 33 -6.75 -4.82 -1.72
N PHE A 34 -5.55 -4.99 -1.19
CA PHE A 34 -4.31 -5.00 -1.95
C PHE A 34 -3.62 -6.35 -1.89
N VAL A 35 -2.92 -6.67 -2.97
CA VAL A 35 -2.07 -7.86 -3.09
C VAL A 35 -0.67 -7.39 -3.51
N ALA A 36 0.36 -7.87 -2.81
CA ALA A 36 1.74 -7.80 -3.26
C ALA A 36 2.21 -9.23 -3.57
N HIS A 37 2.41 -9.53 -4.86
CA HIS A 37 2.84 -10.85 -5.32
C HIS A 37 4.20 -10.73 -6.01
N ALA A 38 5.25 -11.19 -5.33
CA ALA A 38 6.60 -11.22 -5.86
C ALA A 38 6.79 -12.45 -6.77
N ASP A 39 7.67 -12.34 -7.77
CA ASP A 39 7.94 -13.39 -8.76
C ASP A 39 8.62 -14.65 -8.12
N ASP A 40 9.06 -14.57 -6.86
CA ASP A 40 9.56 -15.70 -6.06
C ASP A 40 8.44 -16.55 -5.41
N GLY A 41 7.19 -16.17 -5.63
CA GLY A 41 6.00 -16.83 -5.10
C GLY A 41 5.50 -16.26 -3.77
N THR A 42 6.22 -15.32 -3.15
CA THR A 42 5.76 -14.61 -1.96
C THR A 42 4.51 -13.81 -2.29
N ARG A 43 3.46 -13.96 -1.48
CA ARG A 43 2.18 -13.28 -1.70
C ARG A 43 1.60 -12.77 -0.40
N GLU A 44 1.49 -11.46 -0.31
CA GLU A 44 0.85 -10.77 0.80
C GLU A 44 -0.49 -10.16 0.38
N VAL A 45 -1.46 -10.17 1.29
CA VAL A 45 -2.80 -9.61 1.04
C VAL A 45 -3.28 -8.86 2.28
N ALA A 46 -3.75 -7.63 2.09
CA ALA A 46 -4.28 -6.81 3.19
C ALA A 46 -5.38 -5.87 2.71
N ASP A 47 -6.31 -5.55 3.61
CA ASP A 47 -7.16 -4.37 3.49
C ASP A 47 -6.32 -3.16 3.93
N LEU A 48 -6.11 -2.20 3.04
CA LEU A 48 -5.33 -0.99 3.33
C LEU A 48 -6.24 0.23 3.40
N ALA A 49 -6.28 0.89 4.54
CA ALA A 49 -6.82 2.23 4.68
C ALA A 49 -5.95 3.27 3.95
N SER A 50 -6.44 4.51 3.88
CA SER A 50 -5.69 5.62 3.27
C SER A 50 -4.34 5.83 3.97
N GLY A 51 -3.27 5.88 3.19
CA GLY A 51 -1.90 6.06 3.65
C GLY A 51 -1.16 4.77 4.01
N GLU A 52 -1.86 3.65 4.17
CA GLU A 52 -1.24 2.38 4.56
C GLU A 52 -0.53 1.69 3.39
N THR A 53 0.49 0.90 3.74
CA THR A 53 1.40 0.25 2.78
C THR A 53 1.47 -1.25 3.06
N LEU A 54 1.42 -2.05 2.00
CA LEU A 54 1.71 -3.47 2.01
C LEU A 54 3.00 -3.73 1.23
N CYS A 55 3.89 -4.53 1.81
CA CYS A 55 5.13 -4.94 1.17
C CYS A 55 5.23 -6.46 1.18
N SER A 56 5.72 -7.06 0.09
CA SER A 56 6.26 -8.40 0.15
C SER A 56 7.59 -8.39 0.90
N ALA A 57 8.06 -9.57 1.34
CA ALA A 57 9.45 -9.76 1.70
C ALA A 57 10.31 -9.97 0.42
N GLY A 58 11.64 -10.03 0.59
CA GLY A 58 12.59 -10.43 -0.44
C GLY A 58 13.16 -9.26 -1.26
N ASP A 59 13.73 -9.55 -2.43
CA ASP A 59 14.26 -8.57 -3.38
C ASP A 59 13.83 -8.90 -4.83
N ALA A 60 12.79 -9.72 -4.97
CA ALA A 60 12.20 -10.03 -6.25
C ALA A 60 11.29 -8.89 -6.73
N GLN A 61 11.26 -8.69 -8.05
CA GLN A 61 10.23 -7.89 -8.71
C GLN A 61 8.89 -8.64 -8.65
N GLY A 62 7.80 -8.02 -9.10
CA GLY A 62 6.54 -8.73 -9.22
C GLY A 62 5.37 -7.85 -9.61
N THR A 63 4.20 -8.17 -9.08
CA THR A 63 2.95 -7.49 -9.39
C THR A 63 2.26 -7.05 -8.12
N VAL A 64 1.78 -5.81 -8.12
CA VAL A 64 0.82 -5.33 -7.12
C VAL A 64 -0.56 -5.27 -7.75
N ALA A 65 -1.59 -5.59 -6.97
CA ALA A 65 -2.96 -5.51 -7.41
C ALA A 65 -3.86 -4.90 -6.35
N VAL A 66 -4.99 -4.36 -6.77
CA VAL A 66 -6.02 -3.78 -5.92
C VAL A 66 -7.41 -4.21 -6.39
N PHE A 67 -8.28 -4.47 -5.42
CA PHE A 67 -9.67 -4.89 -5.60
C PHE A 67 -10.58 -4.05 -4.70
N ALA A 68 -11.83 -3.83 -5.11
CA ALA A 68 -12.78 -3.05 -4.33
C ALA A 68 -13.14 -3.77 -3.00
N SER A 69 -13.23 -5.09 -3.03
CA SER A 69 -13.53 -5.96 -1.90
C SER A 69 -12.84 -7.33 -2.04
N ARG A 70 -12.94 -8.18 -1.01
CA ARG A 70 -12.35 -9.53 -0.99
C ARG A 70 -13.09 -10.53 -1.91
N ASP A 71 -14.33 -10.21 -2.27
CA ASP A 71 -15.18 -11.06 -3.09
C ASP A 71 -15.09 -10.69 -4.59
N ASP A 72 -14.44 -9.58 -4.92
CA ASP A 72 -14.26 -9.15 -6.30
C ASP A 72 -13.23 -10.03 -7.02
N LEU A 73 -13.60 -10.51 -8.20
CA LEU A 73 -12.74 -11.34 -9.05
C LEU A 73 -11.84 -10.49 -9.96
N GLU A 74 -12.24 -9.25 -10.24
CA GLU A 74 -11.54 -8.34 -11.12
C GLU A 74 -11.11 -7.08 -10.36
N GLY A 75 -9.94 -6.58 -10.71
CA GLY A 75 -9.33 -5.42 -10.07
C GLY A 75 -8.41 -4.69 -11.05
N CYS A 76 -7.43 -3.97 -10.51
CA CYS A 76 -6.33 -3.44 -11.30
C CYS A 76 -5.02 -4.05 -10.84
N SER A 77 -4.09 -4.26 -11.76
CA SER A 77 -2.74 -4.69 -11.41
C SER A 77 -1.66 -3.85 -12.10
N ARG A 78 -0.45 -3.90 -11.56
CA ARG A 78 0.74 -3.26 -12.13
C ARG A 78 1.97 -4.07 -11.82
N ARG A 79 2.79 -4.34 -12.84
CA ARG A 79 4.11 -4.95 -12.68
C ARG A 79 5.11 -3.90 -12.23
N ILE A 80 5.88 -4.20 -11.19
CA ILE A 80 6.80 -3.26 -10.55
C ILE A 80 8.17 -3.91 -10.29
N PRO A 81 9.29 -3.17 -10.42
CA PRO A 81 10.61 -3.68 -10.07
C PRO A 81 10.75 -3.97 -8.57
N ALA A 82 11.74 -4.80 -8.24
CA ALA A 82 12.16 -4.98 -6.85
C ALA A 82 12.55 -3.66 -6.18
N ASN A 83 12.35 -3.58 -4.87
CA ASN A 83 12.70 -2.44 -4.03
C ASN A 83 12.05 -1.13 -4.50
N THR A 84 10.83 -1.23 -5.06
CA THR A 84 10.03 -0.06 -5.44
C THR A 84 8.67 -0.09 -4.75
N THR A 85 8.11 1.10 -4.58
CA THR A 85 6.74 1.27 -4.09
C THR A 85 5.90 1.92 -5.19
N GLU A 86 4.77 1.33 -5.53
CA GLU A 86 3.72 2.01 -6.30
C GLU A 86 2.62 2.53 -5.37
N ARG A 87 2.10 3.71 -5.69
CA ARG A 87 0.98 4.32 -4.97
C ARG A 87 -0.26 4.26 -5.83
N LEU A 88 -1.35 3.75 -5.27
CA LEU A 88 -2.65 3.87 -5.89
C LEU A 88 -3.22 5.26 -5.62
N ILE A 89 -3.29 6.10 -6.65
CA ILE A 89 -3.87 7.45 -6.55
C ILE A 89 -5.39 7.38 -6.71
N ARG A 90 -5.88 6.53 -7.62
CA ARG A 90 -7.31 6.40 -7.92
C ARG A 90 -7.67 5.00 -8.42
N PHE A 91 -8.75 4.45 -7.86
CA PHE A 91 -9.41 3.21 -8.30
C PHE A 91 -10.81 3.53 -8.85
N PRO A 92 -10.97 3.80 -10.15
CA PRO A 92 -12.28 4.10 -10.72
C PRO A 92 -13.09 2.83 -11.02
N HIS A 93 -12.43 1.78 -11.53
CA HIS A 93 -12.91 0.43 -11.84
C HIS A 93 -11.75 -0.36 -12.50
N VAL A 94 -12.01 -1.61 -12.89
CA VAL A 94 -11.06 -2.56 -13.49
C VAL A 94 -10.19 -1.93 -14.59
N ASP A 95 -8.90 -2.28 -14.59
CA ASP A 95 -7.86 -1.87 -15.56
C ASP A 95 -7.60 -0.36 -15.76
N LEU A 96 -8.31 0.54 -15.07
CA LEU A 96 -8.22 1.99 -15.27
C LEU A 96 -7.64 2.74 -14.06
N CYS A 97 -6.86 2.04 -13.24
CA CYS A 97 -6.25 2.63 -12.07
C CYS A 97 -5.15 3.63 -12.39
N THR A 98 -5.13 4.71 -11.61
CA THR A 98 -4.05 5.70 -11.66
C THR A 98 -3.02 5.37 -10.59
N TRP A 99 -1.79 5.16 -11.04
CA TRP A 99 -0.66 4.77 -10.21
C TRP A 99 0.45 5.81 -10.30
N GLU A 100 1.18 5.98 -9.20
CA GLU A 100 2.40 6.79 -9.14
C GLU A 100 3.54 5.96 -8.55
N ARG A 101 4.70 5.96 -9.21
CA ARG A 101 5.88 5.28 -8.69
C ARG A 101 6.63 6.18 -7.73
N MET A 102 6.80 5.74 -6.49
CA MET A 102 7.80 6.32 -5.59
C MET A 102 9.19 5.80 -5.99
N ARG A 103 10.09 6.74 -6.24
CA ARG A 103 11.51 6.46 -6.47
C ARG A 103 12.28 6.54 -5.16
#